data_AF-A0A357N194-F1
#
_entry.id   AF-A0A357N194-F1
#
_cell.length_a   1.000
_cell.length_b   1.000
_cell.length_c   1.000
_cell.angle_alpha   90.00
_cell.angle_beta   90.00
_cell.angle_gamma   90.00
#
_symmetry.space_group_name_H-M   'P 1'
#
loop_
_entity.id
_entity.type
_entity.pdbx_description
1 polymer ?
#
loop_
_entity_poly.entity_id
_entity_poly.type
_entity_poly.pdbx_seq_one_letter_code
_entity_poly.pdbx_strand_id
1 'polypeptide(L)'
;MMPSGDWQYSVTYNLDDSRPQYSNVAIELIRSKETSEINGPPCGLDLSTYQSSLSAMGFKAEPISYNEIGWAVALNYVRNNVRVQIIPQHLASTENQSARDCVKALSIHKFGG
;
A
#
# COMPACT_ATOMS: atom_id res chain seq x y z
N MET A 1 -7.28 -8.23 12.29
CA MET A 1 -6.62 -7.98 13.58
C MET A 1 -5.99 -6.60 13.49
N MET A 2 -6.31 -5.66 14.39
CA MET A 2 -5.61 -4.37 14.39
C MET A 2 -4.13 -4.59 14.70
N PRO A 3 -3.21 -3.81 14.09
CA PRO A 3 -1.79 -3.91 14.39
C PRO A 3 -1.55 -3.61 15.88
N SER A 4 -0.51 -4.21 16.47
CA SER A 4 -0.17 -4.05 17.89
C SER A 4 -0.07 -2.56 18.26
N GLY A 5 -0.29 -2.22 19.53
CA GLY A 5 -0.52 -0.85 20.04
C GLY A 5 0.55 0.21 19.75
N ASP A 6 1.66 -0.15 19.10
CA ASP A 6 2.69 0.77 18.62
C ASP A 6 2.52 1.18 17.15
N TRP A 7 1.44 0.76 16.49
CA TRP A 7 1.18 1.01 15.07
C TRP A 7 -0.22 1.57 14.85
N GLN A 8 -0.30 2.60 14.02
CA GLN A 8 -1.55 3.29 13.70
C GLN A 8 -1.69 3.46 12.20
N TYR A 9 -2.93 3.46 11.73
CA TYR A 9 -3.22 3.86 10.36
C TYR A 9 -3.39 5.37 10.31
N SER A 10 -2.59 6.02 9.48
CA SER A 10 -2.81 7.41 9.08
C SER A 10 -3.62 7.42 7.79
N VAL A 11 -4.68 8.23 7.76
CA VAL A 11 -5.46 8.49 6.55
C VAL A 11 -5.27 9.95 6.17
N THR A 12 -4.70 10.18 4.99
CA THR A 12 -4.42 11.52 4.47
C THR A 12 -5.34 11.81 3.29
N TYR A 13 -6.02 12.94 3.35
CA TYR A 13 -6.84 13.47 2.25
C TYR A 13 -6.14 14.68 1.67
N ASN A 14 -5.61 14.55 0.46
CA ASN A 14 -5.07 15.68 -0.30
C ASN A 14 -6.11 16.03 -1.36
N LEU A 15 -6.88 17.09 -1.15
CA LEU A 15 -7.94 17.52 -2.06
C LEU A 15 -7.53 18.85 -2.70
N ASP A 16 -7.53 18.90 -4.03
CA ASP A 16 -7.29 20.10 -4.83
C ASP A 16 -8.53 20.34 -5.70
N ASP A 17 -9.38 21.27 -5.28
CA ASP A 17 -10.63 21.62 -5.96
C ASP A 17 -10.37 22.22 -7.35
N SER A 18 -9.25 22.93 -7.51
CA SER A 18 -8.87 23.55 -8.79
C SER A 18 -8.37 22.53 -9.79
N ARG A 19 -7.78 21.43 -9.30
CA ARG A 19 -7.17 20.36 -10.10
C ARG A 19 -7.49 18.99 -9.49
N PRO A 20 -8.72 18.48 -9.65
CA PRO A 20 -9.16 17.23 -9.02
C PRO A 20 -8.30 16.00 -9.35
N GLN A 21 -7.60 16.02 -10.49
CA GLN A 21 -6.67 14.98 -10.91
C GLN A 21 -5.40 14.88 -10.03
N TYR A 22 -5.10 15.88 -9.21
CA TYR A 22 -4.04 15.83 -8.20
C TYR A 22 -4.57 15.49 -6.81
N SER A 23 -5.89 15.29 -6.68
CA SER A 23 -6.46 14.85 -5.41
C SER A 23 -6.21 13.37 -5.18
N ASN A 24 -5.86 13.02 -3.94
CA ASN A 24 -5.68 11.64 -3.54
C ASN A 24 -6.12 11.39 -2.09
N VAL A 25 -6.51 10.15 -1.83
CA VAL A 25 -6.65 9.62 -0.47
C VAL A 25 -5.57 8.57 -0.27
N ALA A 26 -4.81 8.67 0.81
CA ALA A 26 -3.76 7.72 1.15
C ALA A 26 -4.02 7.12 2.53
N ILE A 27 -3.71 5.83 2.68
CA ILE A 27 -3.72 5.11 3.93
C ILE A 27 -2.31 4.54 4.13
N GLU A 28 -1.69 4.89 5.24
CA GLU A 28 -0.33 4.47 5.59
C GLU A 28 -0.30 3.86 6.98
N LEU A 29 0.47 2.79 7.16
CA LEU A 29 0.72 2.21 8.47
C LEU A 29 1.97 2.88 9.07
N ILE A 30 1.77 3.70 10.10
CA ILE A 30 2.83 4.47 10.78
C ILE A 30 3.08 3.92 12.18
N ARG A 31 4.33 4.02 12.66
CA ARG A 31 4.69 3.64 14.03
C ARG A 31 4.41 4.82 14.96
N SER A 32 3.72 4.56 16.06
CA SER A 32 3.33 5.56 17.06
C SER A 32 4.50 5.99 17.96
N LYS A 33 5.54 5.15 18.08
CA LYS A 33 6.76 5.41 18.85
C LYS A 33 7.98 4.91 18.09
N GLU A 34 8.98 5.75 17.90
CA GLU A 34 10.30 5.32 17.42
C GLU A 34 11.03 4.58 18.54
N THR A 35 11.04 3.25 18.49
CA THR A 35 11.97 2.45 19.30
C THR A 35 13.01 1.81 18.39
N SER A 36 14.26 1.83 18.84
CA SER A 36 15.45 1.32 18.15
C SER A 36 15.42 -0.19 17.86
N GLU A 37 14.48 -0.94 18.44
CA GLU A 37 14.26 -2.34 18.10
C GLU A 37 13.45 -2.45 16.80
N ILE A 38 14.19 -2.84 15.75
CA ILE A 38 13.71 -3.09 14.41
C ILE A 38 12.96 -4.42 14.41
N ASN A 39 11.65 -4.35 14.59
CA ASN A 39 10.72 -5.24 13.92
C ASN A 39 9.89 -4.33 13.02
N GLY A 40 9.95 -4.55 11.71
CA GLY A 40 9.20 -3.76 10.74
C GLY A 40 7.70 -3.70 11.07
N PRO A 41 6.93 -2.85 10.36
CA PRO A 41 5.47 -2.80 10.47
C PRO A 41 4.87 -4.20 10.54
N PRO A 42 3.91 -4.45 11.45
CA PRO A 42 3.17 -5.68 11.46
C PRO A 42 2.55 -5.83 10.08
N CYS A 43 2.63 -7.03 9.53
CA CYS A 43 1.94 -7.39 8.30
C CYS A 43 0.43 -7.43 8.56
N GLY A 44 -0.17 -6.28 8.83
CA GLY A 44 -1.57 -6.13 9.20
C GLY A 44 -2.48 -6.31 7.99
N LEU A 45 -1.95 -6.04 6.79
CA LEU A 45 -2.66 -6.10 5.52
C LEU A 45 -1.88 -7.00 4.55
N ASP A 46 -2.39 -8.21 4.34
CA ASP A 46 -1.85 -9.15 3.36
C ASP A 46 -2.02 -8.61 1.94
N LEU A 47 -0.93 -8.60 1.17
CA LEU A 47 -0.96 -8.04 -0.18
C LEU A 47 -1.91 -8.82 -1.09
N SER A 48 -1.89 -10.15 -1.03
CA SER A 48 -2.66 -11.01 -1.94
C SER A 48 -4.18 -10.80 -1.80
N THR A 49 -4.64 -10.55 -0.57
CA THR A 49 -6.03 -10.23 -0.25
C THR A 49 -6.49 -8.93 -0.93
N TYR A 50 -5.64 -7.90 -0.94
CA TYR A 50 -5.94 -6.63 -1.62
C TYR A 50 -5.96 -6.77 -3.13
N GLN A 51 -5.00 -7.49 -3.71
CA GLN A 51 -4.94 -7.73 -5.15
C GLN A 51 -6.22 -8.46 -5.62
N SER A 52 -6.63 -9.49 -4.88
CA SER A 52 -7.85 -10.25 -5.15
C SER A 52 -9.10 -9.36 -5.08
N SER A 53 -9.19 -8.52 -4.06
CA SER A 53 -10.31 -7.58 -3.88
C SER A 53 -10.39 -6.55 -5.01
N LEU A 54 -9.25 -5.97 -5.41
CA LEU A 54 -9.19 -5.01 -6.51
C LEU A 54 -9.61 -5.65 -7.85
N SER A 55 -9.12 -6.86 -8.10
CA SER A 55 -9.50 -7.63 -9.29
C SER A 55 -11.01 -7.93 -9.31
N ALA A 56 -11.58 -8.38 -8.18
CA ALA A 56 -13.02 -8.64 -8.04
C ALA A 56 -13.87 -7.38 -8.24
N MET A 57 -13.35 -6.19 -7.90
CA MET A 57 -13.99 -4.90 -8.17
C MET A 57 -13.81 -4.42 -9.63
N GLY A 58 -13.14 -5.19 -10.49
CA GLY A 58 -12.95 -4.88 -11.90
C GLY A 58 -11.80 -3.91 -12.19
N PHE A 59 -10.88 -3.72 -11.24
CA PHE A 59 -9.63 -3.01 -11.53
C PHE A 59 -8.67 -3.89 -12.32
N LYS A 60 -7.96 -3.27 -13.26
CA LYS A 60 -6.94 -3.92 -14.09
C LYS A 60 -5.56 -3.55 -13.58
N ALA A 61 -4.69 -4.54 -13.38
CA ALA A 61 -3.30 -4.30 -13.03
C ALA A 61 -2.56 -3.65 -14.20
N GLU A 62 -1.78 -2.62 -13.90
CA GLU A 62 -0.81 -2.04 -14.82
C GLU A 62 0.54 -2.77 -14.70
N PRO A 63 1.47 -2.60 -15.67
CA PRO A 63 2.82 -3.14 -15.56
C PRO A 63 3.51 -2.73 -14.26
N ILE A 64 4.12 -3.72 -13.59
CA ILE A 64 4.79 -3.53 -12.30
C ILE A 64 6.15 -2.89 -12.53
N SER A 65 6.45 -1.85 -11.74
CA SER A 65 7.79 -1.26 -11.68
C SER A 65 8.62 -1.95 -10.61
N TYR A 66 9.84 -2.35 -10.96
CA TYR A 66 10.78 -3.01 -10.05
C TYR A 66 12.00 -2.12 -9.80
N ASN A 67 12.61 -2.23 -8.62
CA ASN A 67 13.91 -1.62 -8.32
C ASN A 67 15.06 -2.53 -8.79
N GLU A 68 16.30 -2.07 -8.56
CA GLU A 68 17.53 -2.73 -9.00
C GLU A 68 17.73 -4.15 -8.42
N ILE A 69 17.09 -4.46 -7.28
CA ILE A 69 17.15 -5.77 -6.63
C ILE A 69 15.92 -6.64 -6.95
N GLY A 70 15.09 -6.22 -7.91
CA GLY A 70 13.94 -7.00 -8.38
C GLY A 70 12.72 -6.93 -7.46
N TRP A 71 12.65 -5.97 -6.52
CA TRP A 71 11.49 -5.76 -5.67
C TRP A 71 10.49 -4.82 -6.34
N ALA A 72 9.20 -5.16 -6.23
CA ALA A 72 8.14 -4.32 -6.74
C ALA A 72 8.10 -3.00 -5.96
N VAL A 73 8.28 -1.88 -6.64
CA VAL A 73 8.28 -0.54 -6.02
C VAL A 73 6.84 -0.06 -5.79
N ALA A 74 5.97 -0.35 -6.75
CA ALA A 74 4.56 -0.04 -6.69
C ALA A 74 3.74 -0.98 -7.59
N LEU A 75 2.55 -1.32 -7.12
CA LEU A 75 1.54 -2.07 -7.87
C LEU A 75 0.39 -1.11 -8.16
N ASN A 76 0.17 -0.83 -9.44
CA ASN A 76 -0.88 0.08 -9.89
C ASN A 76 -2.06 -0.70 -10.48
N TYR A 77 -3.26 -0.25 -10.15
CA TYR A 77 -4.52 -0.83 -10.58
C TYR A 77 -5.44 0.28 -11.06
N VAL A 78 -6.01 0.14 -12.26
CA VAL A 78 -6.83 1.18 -12.88
C VAL A 78 -8.24 0.71 -13.20
N ARG A 79 -9.22 1.59 -12.97
CA ARG A 79 -10.63 1.41 -13.36
C ARG A 79 -11.29 2.78 -13.47
N ASN A 80 -11.99 3.06 -14.57
CA ASN A 80 -12.82 4.26 -14.73
C ASN A 80 -12.15 5.55 -14.21
N ASN A 81 -10.97 5.89 -14.72
CA ASN A 81 -10.24 7.11 -14.35
C ASN A 81 -9.81 7.19 -12.86
N VAL A 82 -9.80 6.05 -12.17
CA VAL A 82 -9.29 5.90 -10.80
C VAL A 82 -8.12 4.93 -10.81
N ARG A 83 -7.01 5.33 -10.18
CA ARG A 83 -5.82 4.51 -9.95
C ARG A 83 -5.69 4.22 -8.48
N VAL A 84 -5.63 2.94 -8.13
CA VAL A 84 -5.19 2.48 -6.81
C VAL A 84 -3.73 2.09 -6.93
N GLN A 85 -2.88 2.68 -6.10
CA GLN A 85 -1.46 2.37 -5.99
C GLN A 85 -1.21 1.70 -4.64
N ILE A 86 -0.57 0.55 -4.66
CA ILE A 86 -0.13 -0.18 -3.47
C ILE A 86 1.39 -0.18 -3.46
N ILE A 87 1.98 0.25 -2.35
CA ILE A 87 3.41 0.08 -2.08
C ILE A 87 3.57 -1.16 -1.20
N PRO A 88 4.22 -2.23 -1.70
CA PRO A 88 4.45 -3.41 -0.90
C PRO A 88 5.56 -3.17 0.13
N GLN A 89 5.46 -3.93 1.21
CA GLN A 89 6.53 -4.16 2.16
C GLN A 89 6.95 -5.62 2.03
N HIS A 90 8.19 -5.80 1.59
CA HIS A 90 8.83 -7.11 1.52
C HIS A 90 9.39 -7.45 2.90
N LEU A 91 8.85 -8.49 3.53
CA LEU A 91 9.39 -9.04 4.77
C LEU A 91 10.26 -10.25 4.44
N ALA A 92 11.53 -10.19 4.85
CA ALA A 92 12.44 -11.32 4.72
C ALA A 92 11.96 -12.50 5.58
N SER A 93 12.32 -13.71 5.16
CA SER A 93 12.09 -14.90 5.97
C SER A 93 12.87 -14.79 7.28
N THR A 94 12.24 -15.14 8.38
CA THR A 94 12.88 -15.33 9.69
C THR A 94 12.68 -16.77 10.15
N GLU A 95 13.36 -17.22 11.20
CA GLU A 95 13.24 -18.60 11.70
C GLU A 95 11.78 -19.03 11.99
N ASN A 96 10.90 -18.07 12.30
CA ASN A 96 9.52 -18.32 12.68
C ASN A 96 8.48 -17.82 11.65
N GLN A 97 8.89 -17.19 10.55
CA GLN A 97 7.97 -16.63 9.55
C GLN A 97 8.54 -16.76 8.14
N SER A 98 7.77 -17.34 7.23
CA SER A 98 8.08 -17.31 5.80
C SER A 98 8.08 -15.89 5.26
N ALA A 99 8.90 -15.66 4.22
CA ALA A 99 8.86 -14.40 3.48
C ALA A 99 7.43 -14.12 2.99
N ARG A 100 6.99 -12.87 3.14
CA ARG A 100 5.65 -12.44 2.75
C ARG A 100 5.65 -10.98 2.37
N ASP A 101 4.72 -10.65 1.47
CA ASP A 101 4.48 -9.28 1.04
C ASP A 101 3.23 -8.72 1.71
N CYS A 102 3.37 -7.53 2.27
CA CYS A 102 2.31 -6.84 2.99
C CYS A 102 2.10 -5.46 2.37
N VAL A 103 0.95 -4.84 2.64
CA VAL A 103 0.71 -3.45 2.20
C VAL A 103 1.39 -2.49 3.17
N LYS A 104 2.37 -1.72 2.67
CA LYS A 104 2.99 -0.60 3.41
C LYS A 104 2.11 0.64 3.34
N ALA A 105 1.70 0.98 2.13
CA ALA A 105 0.88 2.14 1.82
C ALA A 105 -0.09 1.82 0.68
N LEU A 106 -1.27 2.40 0.75
CA LEU A 106 -2.27 2.35 -0.32
C LEU A 106 -2.74 3.78 -0.60
N SER A 107 -2.81 4.15 -1.87
CA SER A 107 -3.34 5.45 -2.28
C SER A 107 -4.27 5.33 -3.47
N ILE A 108 -5.28 6.18 -3.50
CA ILE A 108 -6.30 6.24 -4.54
C ILE A 108 -6.23 7.63 -5.17
N HIS A 109 -6.06 7.65 -6.49
CA HIS A 109 -5.89 8.85 -7.29
C HIS A 109 -6.96 8.88 -8.38
N LYS A 110 -7.55 10.05 -8.62
CA LYS A 110 -8.33 10.27 -9.84
C LYS A 110 -7.38 10.79 -10.93
N PHE A 111 -7.55 10.34 -12.17
CA PHE A 111 -6.75 10.81 -13.30
C PHE A 111 -7.62 11.00 -14.54
N GLY A 112 -7.26 11.94 -15.41
CA GLY A 112 -8.08 12.31 -16.56
C GLY A 112 -9.23 13.26 -16.16
N GLY A 113 -9.37 14.33 -16.95
CA GLY A 113 -10.43 15.34 -16.86
C GLY A 113 -11.33 15.27 -18.07
#